data_AF-A0A6P7TZP4-F1
#
_entry.id   AF-A0A6P7TZP4-F1
#
_cell.length_a   1.000
_cell.length_b   1.000
_cell.length_c   1.000
_cell.angle_alpha   90.00
_cell.angle_beta   90.00
_cell.angle_gamma   90.00
#
_symmetry.space_group_name_H-M   'P 1'
#
loop_
_entity.id
_entity.type
_entity.pdbx_description
1 polymer ?
#
loop_
_entity_poly.entity_id
_entity_poly.type
_entity_poly.pdbx_seq_one_letter_code
_entity_poly.pdbx_strand_id
1 'polypeptide(L)'
;MLLMAGNYTDFNYLLAQIKSKQHEPKNYFMEASRFHWKPNDPEIVSDVLFAIANVISFARTTYLMPAFEVLGPLQISLGRMVGDITRFMVLFALVLFAFMVGLHNLYWYYGAQKFKMSLNGQSVYVHAAGAFQGLGHTFYSLFWSMFSQININEISVKTPDVEGLRQCILIDNDRNKIVCTEDATNKTTAELLASLWSTGTGKEPVEKSTAIVESVGMCLFGIYHVVIIIVLINMLIAMMSHSFEDIQ
;
A
#
# COMPACT_ATOMS: atom_id res chain seq x y z
N MET A 1 43.68 21.59 -23.70
CA MET A 1 45.06 21.12 -23.41
C MET A 1 45.19 20.76 -21.92
N LEU A 2 44.34 19.87 -21.39
CA LEU A 2 44.42 19.36 -20.00
C LEU A 2 44.09 17.85 -19.88
N LEU A 3 43.79 17.17 -21.00
CA LEU A 3 43.46 15.73 -21.02
C LEU A 3 44.67 14.81 -21.29
N MET A 4 45.90 15.35 -21.32
CA MET A 4 47.11 14.61 -21.69
C MET A 4 48.03 14.30 -20.49
N ALA A 5 47.67 14.69 -19.26
CA ALA A 5 48.42 14.36 -18.06
C ALA A 5 47.62 13.33 -17.25
N GLY A 6 48.15 12.11 -17.12
CA GLY A 6 47.53 10.96 -16.46
C GLY A 6 47.36 11.09 -14.93
N ASN A 7 46.86 12.23 -14.45
CA ASN A 7 46.57 12.45 -13.04
C ASN A 7 45.05 12.41 -12.80
N TYR A 8 44.50 11.20 -12.77
CA TYR A 8 43.07 10.96 -12.51
C TYR A 8 42.64 11.38 -11.09
N THR A 9 43.59 11.65 -10.20
CA THR A 9 43.33 12.00 -8.79
C THR A 9 42.70 13.39 -8.65
N ASP A 10 43.22 14.39 -9.37
CA ASP A 10 42.65 15.76 -9.36
C ASP A 10 41.28 15.81 -10.01
N PHE A 11 41.09 15.07 -11.10
CA PHE A 11 39.78 14.94 -11.74
C PHE A 11 38.76 14.26 -10.81
N ASN A 12 39.14 13.16 -10.15
CA ASN A 12 38.29 12.48 -9.18
C ASN A 12 37.99 13.35 -7.95
N TYR A 13 38.95 14.16 -7.50
CA TYR A 13 38.75 15.11 -6.40
C TYR A 13 37.76 16.22 -6.77
N LEU A 14 37.86 16.77 -7.99
CA LEU A 14 36.89 17.73 -8.50
C LEU A 14 35.50 17.12 -8.68
N LEU A 15 35.42 15.89 -9.22
CA LEU A 15 34.15 15.15 -9.34
C LEU A 15 33.53 14.87 -7.97
N ALA A 16 34.33 14.50 -6.97
CA ALA A 16 33.88 14.30 -5.60
C ALA A 16 33.41 15.61 -4.95
N GLN A 17 34.09 16.73 -5.19
CA GLN A 17 33.64 18.04 -4.73
C GLN A 17 32.32 18.47 -5.39
N ILE A 18 32.17 18.28 -6.70
CA ILE A 18 30.93 18.58 -7.43
C ILE A 18 29.78 17.72 -6.89
N LYS A 19 30.01 16.41 -6.72
CA LYS A 19 29.02 15.48 -6.15
C LYS A 19 28.65 15.82 -4.70
N SER A 20 29.60 16.33 -3.90
CA SER A 20 29.33 16.78 -2.53
C SER A 20 28.51 18.08 -2.48
N LYS A 21 28.70 18.99 -3.44
CA LYS A 21 27.97 20.27 -3.57
C LYS A 21 26.61 20.14 -4.26
N GLN A 22 26.30 18.96 -4.80
CA GLN A 22 25.04 18.65 -5.46
C GLN A 22 23.84 18.68 -4.49
N HIS A 23 24.08 18.49 -3.19
CA HIS A 23 23.06 18.57 -2.14
C HIS A 23 22.80 20.00 -1.62
N GLU A 24 23.44 21.03 -2.18
CA GLU A 24 23.09 22.41 -1.84
C GLU A 24 21.73 22.79 -2.47
N PRO A 25 20.85 23.48 -1.73
CA PRO A 25 19.50 23.83 -2.20
C PRO A 25 19.49 24.70 -3.46
N LYS A 26 20.62 25.33 -3.81
CA LYS A 26 20.78 26.17 -5.00
C LYS A 26 21.00 25.37 -6.29
N ASN A 27 21.44 24.11 -6.21
CA ASN A 27 21.73 23.25 -7.38
C ASN A 27 20.59 22.28 -7.71
N TYR A 28 19.49 22.39 -6.97
CA TYR A 28 18.30 21.56 -7.11
C TYR A 28 17.80 21.42 -8.56
N PHE A 29 17.71 22.54 -9.29
CA PHE A 29 17.23 22.57 -10.67
C PHE A 29 18.27 22.08 -11.71
N MET A 30 19.52 21.83 -11.30
CA MET A 30 20.55 21.23 -12.15
C MET A 30 20.70 19.72 -11.92
N GLU A 31 20.01 19.16 -10.92
CA GLU A 31 19.97 17.72 -10.68
C GLU A 31 19.17 17.03 -11.79
N ALA A 32 19.86 16.36 -12.72
CA ALA A 32 19.22 15.68 -13.84
C ALA A 32 18.43 14.41 -13.44
N SER A 33 18.70 13.85 -12.26
CA SER A 33 18.11 12.59 -11.84
C SER A 33 16.77 12.76 -11.11
N ARG A 34 15.67 12.37 -11.77
CA ARG A 34 14.28 12.47 -11.27
C ARG A 34 14.04 11.82 -9.91
N PHE A 35 14.87 10.85 -9.51
CA PHE A 35 14.77 10.15 -8.23
C PHE A 35 15.09 11.01 -7.01
N HIS A 36 15.81 12.13 -7.17
CA HIS A 36 16.23 13.00 -6.07
C HIS A 36 15.41 14.30 -5.98
N TRP A 37 14.42 14.45 -6.84
CA TRP A 37 13.52 15.61 -6.86
C TRP A 37 12.55 15.56 -5.67
N LYS A 38 12.11 16.74 -5.21
CA LYS A 38 11.12 16.81 -4.14
C LYS A 38 9.76 16.43 -4.74
N PRO A 39 8.93 15.67 -4.00
CA PRO A 39 7.61 15.28 -4.47
C PRO A 39 6.67 16.44 -4.86
N ASN A 40 6.89 17.63 -4.29
CA ASN A 40 6.03 18.81 -4.50
C ASN A 40 6.51 19.72 -5.65
N ASP A 41 7.42 19.24 -6.49
CA ASP A 41 7.91 20.05 -7.61
C ASP A 41 6.84 20.32 -8.66
N PRO A 42 6.80 21.54 -9.21
CA PRO A 42 5.84 21.90 -10.25
C PRO A 42 5.96 21.01 -11.50
N GLU A 43 7.17 20.53 -11.83
CA GLU A 43 7.41 19.65 -12.99
C GLU A 43 6.81 18.25 -12.80
N ILE A 44 6.89 17.67 -11.59
CA ILE A 44 6.26 16.38 -11.30
C ILE A 44 4.73 16.55 -11.30
N VAL A 45 4.25 17.65 -10.71
CA VAL A 45 2.82 17.97 -10.70
C VAL A 45 2.29 18.18 -12.12
N SER A 46 3.02 18.86 -13.01
CA SER A 46 2.61 19.04 -14.41
C SER A 46 2.54 17.72 -15.17
N ASP A 47 3.49 16.81 -14.96
CA ASP A 47 3.47 15.48 -15.59
C ASP A 47 2.27 14.64 -15.14
N VAL A 48 1.96 14.65 -13.84
CA VAL A 48 0.80 13.95 -13.29
C VAL A 48 -0.51 14.55 -13.83
N LEU A 49 -0.62 15.88 -13.86
CA LEU A 49 -1.79 16.57 -14.41
C LEU A 49 -1.94 16.33 -15.92
N PHE A 50 -0.84 16.28 -16.67
CA PHE A 50 -0.84 15.96 -18.09
C PHE A 50 -1.34 14.53 -18.35
N ALA A 51 -0.89 13.56 -17.55
CA ALA A 51 -1.38 12.18 -17.63
C ALA A 51 -2.89 12.09 -17.35
N ILE A 52 -3.38 12.78 -16.31
CA ILE A 52 -4.82 12.85 -15.99
C ILE A 52 -5.60 13.53 -17.13
N ALA A 53 -5.08 14.63 -17.68
CA ALA A 53 -5.71 15.35 -18.77
C ALA A 53 -5.89 14.49 -20.02
N ASN A 54 -4.90 13.63 -20.34
CA ASN A 54 -5.01 12.71 -21.46
C ASN A 54 -6.16 11.70 -21.28
N VAL A 55 -6.32 11.14 -20.07
CA VAL A 55 -7.44 10.22 -19.77
C VAL A 55 -8.78 10.94 -19.90
N ILE A 56 -8.90 12.15 -19.33
CA ILE A 56 -10.12 12.96 -19.42
C ILE A 56 -10.43 13.35 -20.88
N SER A 57 -9.40 13.64 -21.67
CA SER A 57 -9.54 13.95 -23.10
C SER A 57 -10.15 12.78 -23.87
N PHE A 58 -9.75 11.54 -23.59
CA PHE A 58 -10.39 10.35 -24.18
C PHE A 58 -11.79 10.08 -23.63
N ALA A 59 -12.04 10.35 -22.34
CA ALA A 59 -13.37 10.22 -21.74
C ALA A 59 -14.40 11.18 -22.39
N ARG A 60 -13.95 12.34 -22.89
CA ARG A 60 -14.78 13.29 -23.65
C ARG A 60 -15.26 12.70 -24.99
N THR A 61 -14.61 11.68 -25.53
CA THR A 61 -15.07 11.02 -26.77
C THR A 61 -16.46 10.38 -26.59
N THR A 62 -16.88 10.06 -25.36
CA THR A 62 -18.23 9.60 -25.05
C THR A 62 -19.31 10.62 -25.48
N TYR A 63 -19.01 11.91 -25.63
CA TYR A 63 -19.96 12.90 -26.18
C TYR A 63 -20.22 12.75 -27.68
N LEU A 64 -19.42 11.96 -28.41
CA LEU A 64 -19.65 11.63 -29.82
C LEU A 64 -20.52 10.38 -30.01
N MET A 65 -20.69 9.58 -28.97
CA MET A 65 -21.54 8.39 -28.98
C MET A 65 -23.03 8.66 -29.33
N PRO A 66 -23.65 9.84 -29.08
CA PRO A 66 -25.01 10.13 -29.54
C PRO A 66 -25.14 10.31 -31.05
N ALA A 67 -24.03 10.49 -31.78
CA ALA A 67 -24.05 10.69 -33.23
C ALA A 67 -24.33 9.40 -34.02
N PHE A 68 -24.30 8.24 -33.37
CA PHE A 68 -24.60 6.94 -33.98
C PHE A 68 -26.01 6.47 -33.58
N GLU A 69 -26.80 6.05 -34.58
CA GLU A 69 -28.20 5.59 -34.42
C GLU A 69 -28.35 4.44 -33.41
N VAL A 70 -27.33 3.57 -33.32
CA VAL A 70 -27.33 2.40 -32.42
C VAL A 70 -26.82 2.73 -31.00
N LEU A 71 -25.91 3.70 -30.85
CA LEU A 71 -25.26 3.98 -29.57
C LEU A 71 -25.89 5.14 -28.78
N GLY A 72 -26.66 6.00 -29.44
CA GLY A 72 -27.35 7.12 -28.78
C GLY A 72 -28.30 6.67 -27.65
N PRO A 73 -29.20 5.69 -27.87
CA PRO A 73 -30.07 5.18 -26.82
C PRO A 73 -29.29 4.56 -25.64
N LEU A 74 -28.17 3.88 -25.92
CA LEU A 74 -27.32 3.25 -24.92
C LEU A 74 -26.60 4.27 -24.02
N GLN A 75 -26.22 5.41 -24.57
CA GLN A 75 -25.61 6.48 -23.76
C GLN A 75 -26.62 7.16 -22.84
N ILE A 76 -27.86 7.32 -23.28
CA ILE A 76 -28.92 7.92 -22.47
C ILE A 76 -29.23 7.01 -21.26
N SER A 77 -29.29 5.68 -21.46
CA SER A 77 -29.47 4.74 -20.35
C SER A 77 -28.26 4.72 -19.42
N LEU A 78 -27.04 4.77 -19.94
CA LEU A 78 -25.81 4.89 -19.14
C LEU A 78 -25.84 6.15 -18.26
N GLY A 79 -26.27 7.30 -18.79
CA GLY A 79 -26.40 8.55 -18.03
C GLY A 79 -27.38 8.45 -16.85
N ARG A 80 -28.52 7.78 -17.05
CA ARG A 80 -29.50 7.52 -15.98
C ARG A 80 -28.95 6.57 -14.92
N MET A 81 -28.32 5.48 -15.35
CA MET A 81 -27.65 4.52 -14.44
C MET A 81 -26.56 5.19 -13.60
N VAL A 82 -25.73 6.07 -14.18
CA VAL A 82 -24.71 6.82 -13.44
C VAL A 82 -25.35 7.72 -12.38
N GLY A 83 -26.49 8.35 -12.69
CA GLY A 83 -27.28 9.12 -11.72
C GLY A 83 -27.70 8.29 -10.51
N ASP A 84 -28.22 7.08 -10.75
CA ASP A 84 -28.60 6.17 -9.67
C ASP A 84 -27.39 5.68 -8.88
N ILE A 85 -26.30 5.29 -9.57
CA ILE A 85 -25.03 4.90 -8.94
C ILE A 85 -24.52 6.00 -8.00
N THR A 86 -24.53 7.27 -8.42
CA THR A 86 -24.03 8.37 -7.57
C THR A 86 -24.79 8.52 -6.26
N ARG A 87 -26.09 8.25 -6.24
CA ARG A 87 -26.91 8.26 -5.01
C ARG A 87 -26.50 7.14 -4.05
N PHE A 88 -26.29 5.93 -4.57
CA PHE A 88 -25.80 4.80 -3.78
C PHE A 88 -24.35 4.98 -3.30
N MET A 89 -23.51 5.66 -4.08
CA MET A 89 -22.12 5.97 -3.71
C MET A 89 -22.03 6.84 -2.45
N VAL A 90 -23.01 7.71 -2.19
CA VAL A 90 -23.06 8.49 -0.93
C VAL A 90 -23.27 7.56 0.28
N LEU A 91 -24.19 6.59 0.18
CA LEU A 91 -24.43 5.61 1.24
C LEU A 91 -23.18 4.76 1.47
N PHE A 92 -22.56 4.27 0.39
CA PHE A 92 -21.29 3.54 0.46
C PHE A 92 -20.19 4.34 1.16
N ALA A 93 -20.01 5.62 0.79
CA ALA A 93 -19.01 6.48 1.41
C ALA A 93 -19.26 6.63 2.92
N LEU A 94 -20.51 6.83 3.36
CA LEU A 94 -20.86 6.93 4.78
C LEU A 94 -20.49 5.66 5.57
N VAL A 95 -20.79 4.48 5.01
CA VAL A 95 -20.41 3.19 5.61
C VAL A 95 -18.88 3.08 5.69
N LEU A 96 -18.18 3.38 4.60
CA LEU A 96 -16.72 3.33 4.56
C LEU A 96 -16.10 4.27 5.61
N PHE A 97 -16.59 5.50 5.73
CA PHE A 97 -16.11 6.44 6.76
C PHE A 97 -16.37 5.95 8.19
N ALA A 98 -17.52 5.34 8.46
CA ALA A 98 -17.83 4.81 9.78
C ALA A 98 -16.86 3.68 10.19
N PHE A 99 -16.62 2.72 9.29
CA PHE A 99 -15.65 1.63 9.54
C PHE A 99 -14.20 2.12 9.54
N MET A 100 -13.86 3.12 8.72
CA MET A 100 -12.54 3.75 8.71
C MET A 100 -12.20 4.36 10.07
N VAL A 101 -13.09 5.17 10.64
CA VAL A 101 -12.87 5.76 11.97
C VAL A 101 -12.87 4.68 13.05
N GLY A 102 -13.76 3.68 12.97
CA GLY A 102 -13.82 2.58 13.92
C GLY A 102 -12.52 1.76 13.99
N LEU A 103 -12.00 1.33 12.85
CA LEU A 103 -10.74 0.59 12.76
C LEU A 103 -9.53 1.46 13.07
N HIS A 104 -9.53 2.72 12.63
CA HIS A 104 -8.46 3.66 12.96
C HIS A 104 -8.33 3.84 14.48
N ASN A 105 -9.45 4.02 15.20
CA ASN A 105 -9.45 4.15 16.65
C ASN A 105 -8.97 2.87 17.36
N LEU A 106 -9.32 1.69 16.84
CA LEU A 106 -8.87 0.41 17.40
C LEU A 106 -7.34 0.21 17.25
N TYR A 107 -6.80 0.59 16.10
CA TYR A 107 -5.39 0.34 15.76
C TYR A 107 -4.46 1.54 16.01
N TRP A 108 -4.96 2.72 16.38
CA TRP A 108 -4.17 3.94 16.60
C TRP A 108 -2.95 3.70 17.50
N TYR A 109 -3.14 2.97 18.60
CA TYR A 109 -2.07 2.70 19.56
C TYR A 109 -0.97 1.78 18.97
N TYR A 110 -1.35 0.78 18.19
CA TYR A 110 -0.41 -0.17 17.58
C TYR A 110 0.24 0.39 16.31
N GLY A 111 -0.43 1.28 15.58
CA GLY A 111 0.09 1.96 14.40
C GLY A 111 1.21 2.95 14.70
N ALA A 112 1.16 3.58 15.88
CA ALA A 112 2.19 4.52 16.34
C ALA A 112 3.51 3.84 16.74
N GLN A 113 3.47 2.54 17.07
CA GLN A 113 4.65 1.80 17.52
C GLN A 113 5.48 1.27 16.35
N LYS A 114 6.79 1.52 16.40
CA LYS A 114 7.78 1.03 15.44
C LYS A 114 8.78 0.13 16.16
N PHE A 115 8.99 -1.07 15.62
CA PHE A 115 10.01 -1.99 16.14
C PHE A 115 11.17 -2.11 15.16
N LYS A 116 12.38 -2.29 15.68
CA LYS A 116 13.58 -2.51 14.87
C LYS A 116 13.70 -4.00 14.58
N MET A 117 13.66 -4.37 13.31
CA MET A 117 13.89 -5.73 12.82
C MET A 117 15.23 -5.75 12.07
N SER A 118 16.13 -6.66 12.41
CA SER A 118 17.42 -6.78 11.72
C SER A 118 17.28 -7.73 10.55
N LEU A 119 17.29 -7.19 9.32
CA LEU A 119 17.40 -7.98 8.10
C LEU A 119 18.85 -7.90 7.63
N ASN A 120 19.53 -9.05 7.59
CA ASN A 120 20.88 -9.17 7.04
C ASN A 120 21.91 -8.16 7.62
N GLY A 121 21.86 -7.91 8.94
CA GLY A 121 22.74 -6.95 9.62
C GLY A 121 22.33 -5.48 9.48
N GLN A 122 21.25 -5.17 8.76
CA GLN A 122 20.69 -3.83 8.61
C GLN A 122 19.37 -3.72 9.39
N SER A 123 19.29 -2.74 10.29
CA SER A 123 18.08 -2.48 11.07
C SER A 123 17.02 -1.77 10.22
N VAL A 124 15.89 -2.44 10.00
CA VAL A 124 14.70 -1.90 9.31
C VAL A 124 13.60 -1.64 10.34
N TYR A 125 12.99 -0.47 10.28
CA TYR A 125 11.85 -0.14 11.12
C TYR A 125 10.59 -0.75 10.53
N VAL A 126 9.95 -1.65 11.27
CA VAL A 126 8.67 -2.27 10.87
C VAL A 126 7.59 -1.77 11.81
N HIS A 127 6.51 -1.28 11.23
CA HIS A 127 5.32 -0.85 11.97
C HIS A 127 4.54 -2.08 12.45
N ALA A 128 4.00 -2.03 13.68
CA ALA A 128 3.23 -3.13 14.25
C ALA A 128 1.92 -3.38 13.49
N ALA A 129 1.28 -2.31 13.02
CA ALA A 129 0.09 -2.35 12.17
C ALA A 129 0.27 -1.41 10.97
N GLY A 130 0.79 -1.95 9.86
CA GLY A 130 1.06 -1.17 8.64
C GLY A 130 -0.21 -0.63 7.99
N ALA A 131 -1.27 -1.45 7.95
CA ALA A 131 -2.54 -1.11 7.29
C ALA A 131 -3.30 0.07 7.93
N PHE A 132 -3.17 0.28 9.25
CA PHE A 132 -4.07 1.18 10.01
C PHE A 132 -3.37 2.32 10.75
N GLN A 133 -2.10 2.60 10.42
CA GLN A 133 -1.27 3.62 11.11
C GLN A 133 -1.77 5.06 11.01
N GLY A 134 -2.59 5.38 10.00
CA GLY A 134 -3.10 6.72 9.75
C GLY A 134 -4.45 6.66 9.07
N LEU A 135 -5.20 7.76 9.14
CA LEU A 135 -6.54 7.84 8.55
C LEU A 135 -6.52 7.59 7.03
N GLY A 136 -5.58 8.22 6.31
CA GLY A 136 -5.43 8.02 4.87
C GLY A 136 -4.99 6.60 4.48
N HIS A 137 -4.13 5.97 5.29
CA HIS A 137 -3.69 4.59 5.06
C HIS A 137 -4.82 3.60 5.35
N THR A 138 -5.61 3.85 6.40
CA THR A 138 -6.81 3.07 6.74
C THR A 138 -7.85 3.17 5.63
N PHE A 139 -8.07 4.38 5.07
CA PHE A 139 -8.93 4.58 3.91
C PHE A 139 -8.45 3.76 2.71
N TYR A 140 -7.15 3.85 2.37
CA TYR A 140 -6.57 3.09 1.27
C TYR A 140 -6.74 1.58 1.48
N SER A 141 -6.39 1.07 2.65
CA SER A 141 -6.51 -0.36 2.99
C SER A 141 -7.96 -0.85 2.92
N LEU A 142 -8.94 -0.08 3.40
CA LEU A 142 -10.37 -0.43 3.30
C LEU A 142 -10.92 -0.33 1.88
N PHE A 143 -10.52 0.69 1.13
CA PHE A 143 -10.93 0.85 -0.26
C PHE A 143 -10.43 -0.33 -1.11
N TRP A 144 -9.16 -0.70 -0.99
CA TRP A 144 -8.59 -1.82 -1.75
C TRP A 144 -9.02 -3.19 -1.24
N SER A 145 -9.48 -3.30 0.00
CA SER A 145 -10.04 -4.56 0.50
C SER A 145 -11.37 -4.91 -0.17
N MET A 146 -12.14 -3.92 -0.64
CA MET A 146 -13.35 -4.15 -1.45
C MET A 146 -13.07 -5.00 -2.69
N PHE A 147 -11.88 -4.82 -3.30
CA PHE A 147 -11.43 -5.58 -4.46
C PHE A 147 -10.62 -6.82 -4.09
N SER A 148 -10.66 -7.23 -2.80
CA SER A 148 -9.89 -8.34 -2.24
C SER A 148 -8.38 -8.24 -2.47
N GLN A 149 -7.84 -7.01 -2.60
CA GLN A 149 -6.40 -6.79 -2.86
C GLN A 149 -5.55 -6.72 -1.58
N ILE A 150 -6.14 -6.89 -0.39
CA ILE A 150 -5.42 -6.83 0.88
C ILE A 150 -5.23 -8.22 1.49
N ASN A 151 -4.03 -8.48 2.02
CA ASN A 151 -3.71 -9.74 2.68
C ASN A 151 -4.11 -9.70 4.16
N ILE A 152 -4.67 -10.80 4.66
CA ILE A 152 -5.04 -10.94 6.09
C ILE A 152 -3.83 -10.79 7.04
N ASN A 153 -2.63 -11.09 6.56
CA ASN A 153 -1.38 -10.97 7.31
C ASN A 153 -0.96 -9.51 7.54
N GLU A 154 -1.57 -8.57 6.82
CA GLU A 154 -1.28 -7.13 6.95
C GLU A 154 -2.18 -6.45 8.00
N ILE A 155 -3.26 -7.13 8.38
CA ILE A 155 -4.23 -6.73 9.42
C ILE A 155 -3.77 -7.21 10.81
N SER A 156 -2.99 -8.30 10.87
CA SER A 156 -2.48 -8.83 12.13
C SER A 156 -1.42 -7.91 12.74
N VAL A 157 -1.49 -7.75 14.06
CA VAL A 157 -0.52 -6.93 14.79
C VAL A 157 0.78 -7.69 14.90
N LYS A 158 1.86 -7.11 14.36
CA LYS A 158 3.21 -7.65 14.50
C LYS A 158 3.73 -7.34 15.90
N THR A 159 3.80 -8.35 16.76
CA THR A 159 4.39 -8.24 18.09
C THR A 159 5.92 -8.48 18.02
N PRO A 160 6.73 -7.71 18.76
CA PRO A 160 8.13 -8.08 18.98
C PRO A 160 8.15 -9.36 19.82
N ASP A 161 8.77 -10.41 19.28
CA ASP A 161 8.98 -11.65 20.01
C ASP A 161 9.97 -11.42 21.17
N VAL A 162 9.79 -12.14 22.27
CA VAL A 162 10.43 -11.86 23.57
C VAL A 162 11.92 -12.22 23.62
N GLU A 163 12.46 -12.83 22.57
CA GLU A 163 13.89 -13.03 22.38
C GLU A 163 14.40 -12.05 21.33
N GLY A 164 15.20 -11.09 21.78
CA GLY A 164 15.75 -10.00 20.99
C GLY A 164 16.41 -10.46 19.69
N LEU A 165 16.17 -9.69 18.62
CA LEU A 165 16.73 -9.87 17.29
C LEU A 165 16.46 -11.26 16.66
N ARG A 166 15.24 -11.47 16.15
CA ARG A 166 15.08 -12.37 14.99
C ARG A 166 15.91 -11.81 13.83
N GLN A 167 17.05 -12.44 13.54
CA GLN A 167 17.83 -12.16 12.35
C GLN A 167 17.20 -12.93 11.20
N CYS A 168 16.56 -12.19 10.29
CA CYS A 168 15.91 -12.80 9.15
C CYS A 168 16.85 -12.81 7.96
N ILE A 169 17.02 -14.00 7.39
CA ILE A 169 17.82 -14.27 6.20
C ILE A 169 16.88 -14.53 5.03
N LEU A 170 17.19 -13.93 3.88
CA LEU A 170 16.50 -14.19 2.62
C LEU A 170 17.07 -15.50 2.06
N ILE A 171 16.23 -16.52 1.91
CA ILE A 171 16.66 -17.83 1.41
C ILE A 171 16.45 -17.95 -0.11
N ASP A 172 15.78 -16.98 -0.73
CA ASP A 172 15.42 -17.04 -2.15
C ASP A 172 15.76 -15.73 -2.90
N ASN A 173 16.28 -15.88 -4.13
CA ASN A 173 16.59 -14.76 -5.03
C ASN A 173 15.33 -13.95 -5.40
N ASP A 174 14.14 -14.57 -5.29
CA ASP A 174 12.85 -13.94 -5.60
C ASP A 174 12.21 -13.18 -4.41
N ARG A 175 12.90 -13.03 -3.28
CA ARG A 175 12.43 -12.25 -2.10
C ARG A 175 11.10 -12.69 -1.48
N ASN A 176 10.54 -13.84 -1.88
CA ASN A 176 9.22 -14.30 -1.41
C ASN A 176 9.24 -15.17 -0.16
N LYS A 177 10.42 -15.57 0.33
CA LYS A 177 10.54 -16.44 1.51
C LYS A 177 11.50 -15.84 2.54
N ILE A 178 10.91 -15.30 3.60
CA ILE A 178 11.64 -14.71 4.74
C ILE A 178 11.58 -15.74 5.87
N VAL A 179 12.73 -16.30 6.25
CA VAL A 179 12.85 -17.18 7.41
C VAL A 179 13.56 -16.42 8.53
N CYS A 180 12.90 -16.35 9.67
CA CYS A 180 13.38 -15.62 10.84
C CYS A 180 13.66 -16.63 11.96
N THR A 181 14.94 -16.86 12.26
CA THR A 181 15.38 -17.78 13.34
C THR A 181 15.56 -17.05 14.66
N GLU A 182 15.34 -17.76 15.76
CA GLU A 182 15.60 -17.30 17.13
C GLU A 182 17.08 -17.56 17.47
N ASP A 183 17.83 -16.47 17.61
CA ASP A 183 19.18 -16.41 18.18
C ASP A 183 20.31 -17.12 17.40
N ALA A 184 21.06 -16.31 16.63
CA ALA A 184 22.23 -16.72 15.85
C ALA A 184 23.54 -16.14 16.37
N THR A 185 23.64 -15.74 17.65
CA THR A 185 24.85 -15.03 18.10
C THR A 185 25.95 -15.91 18.70
N ASN A 186 25.75 -17.21 18.94
CA ASN A 186 26.85 -18.11 19.37
C ASN A 186 26.64 -19.60 19.00
N LYS A 187 25.94 -19.89 17.89
CA LYS A 187 25.72 -21.28 17.46
C LYS A 187 26.71 -21.70 16.39
N THR A 188 27.39 -22.82 16.60
CA THR A 188 28.28 -23.39 15.58
C THR A 188 27.49 -23.78 14.33
N THR A 189 28.14 -23.92 13.16
CA THR A 189 27.46 -24.33 11.91
C THR A 189 26.70 -25.66 12.05
N ALA A 190 27.10 -26.53 12.99
CA ALA A 190 26.39 -27.75 13.33
C ALA A 190 25.05 -27.51 14.05
N GLU A 191 24.98 -26.53 14.96
CA GLU A 191 23.74 -26.17 15.67
C GLU A 191 22.75 -25.42 14.78
N LEU A 192 23.25 -24.61 13.84
CA LEU A 192 22.43 -23.99 12.80
C LEU A 192 21.79 -25.02 11.88
N LEU A 193 22.55 -26.02 11.43
CA LEU A 193 22.00 -27.13 10.66
C LEU A 193 21.02 -27.96 11.50
N ALA A 194 21.32 -28.23 12.78
CA ALA A 194 20.39 -28.94 13.67
C ALA A 194 19.05 -28.18 13.86
N SER A 195 19.07 -26.84 13.91
CA SER A 195 17.86 -26.01 13.97
C SER A 195 17.02 -26.03 12.67
N LEU A 196 17.64 -26.37 11.53
CA LEU A 196 16.93 -26.53 10.25
C LEU A 196 16.16 -27.86 10.17
N TRP A 197 16.57 -28.88 10.93
CA TRP A 197 15.93 -30.20 10.96
C TRP A 197 15.12 -30.45 12.23
N SER A 198 15.18 -29.55 13.23
CA SER A 198 14.28 -29.62 14.38
C SER A 198 12.88 -29.23 13.93
N THR A 199 12.06 -30.23 13.64
CA THR A 199 10.60 -30.09 13.60
C THR A 199 10.17 -29.55 14.95
N GLY A 200 9.93 -28.23 15.01
CA GLY A 200 9.70 -27.50 16.26
C GLY A 200 8.55 -28.09 17.05
N THR A 201 8.87 -28.86 18.09
CA THR A 201 7.95 -29.20 19.15
C THR A 201 7.97 -28.07 20.17
N GLY A 202 6.88 -27.31 20.23
CA GLY A 202 6.46 -26.58 21.42
C GLY A 202 7.20 -25.29 21.76
N LYS A 203 6.54 -24.15 21.49
CA LYS A 203 6.41 -23.10 22.51
C LYS A 203 4.91 -22.96 22.78
N GLU A 204 4.50 -23.15 24.03
CA GLU A 204 3.13 -22.88 24.49
C GLU A 204 2.71 -21.47 24.05
N PRO A 205 1.43 -21.25 23.72
CA PRO A 205 0.97 -19.94 23.28
C PRO A 205 1.18 -18.94 24.42
N VAL A 206 2.24 -18.12 24.33
CA VAL A 206 2.34 -16.89 25.09
C VAL A 206 1.03 -16.16 24.85
N GLU A 207 0.24 -15.94 25.91
CA GLU A 207 -1.02 -15.23 25.85
C GLU A 207 -0.75 -13.85 25.25
N LYS A 208 -0.98 -13.73 23.94
CA LYS A 208 -0.76 -12.49 23.22
C LYS A 208 -1.75 -11.48 23.79
N SER A 209 -1.25 -10.49 24.54
CA SER A 209 -2.07 -9.36 25.02
C SER A 209 -2.82 -8.65 23.87
N THR A 210 -2.36 -8.80 22.63
CA THR A 210 -3.00 -8.27 21.41
C THR A 210 -4.11 -9.15 20.83
N ALA A 211 -4.33 -10.37 21.35
CA ALA A 211 -5.29 -11.33 20.78
C ALA A 211 -6.72 -10.79 20.73
N ILE A 212 -7.14 -10.04 21.75
CA ILE A 212 -8.46 -9.42 21.80
C ILE A 212 -8.59 -8.36 20.70
N VAL A 213 -7.58 -7.51 20.54
CA VAL A 213 -7.57 -6.45 19.53
C VAL A 213 -7.55 -7.05 18.11
N GLU A 214 -6.74 -8.07 17.89
CA GLU A 214 -6.68 -8.80 16.61
C GLU A 214 -8.02 -9.47 16.30
N SER A 215 -8.65 -10.10 17.29
CA SER A 215 -9.96 -10.74 17.13
C SER A 215 -11.06 -9.73 16.81
N VAL A 216 -11.12 -8.62 17.56
CA VAL A 216 -12.10 -7.54 17.32
C VAL A 216 -11.86 -6.88 15.96
N GLY A 217 -10.60 -6.62 15.60
CA GLY A 217 -10.23 -6.04 14.31
C GLY A 217 -10.61 -6.94 13.13
N MET A 218 -10.35 -8.25 13.24
CA MET A 218 -10.75 -9.24 12.24
C MET A 218 -12.28 -9.35 12.12
N CYS A 219 -13.00 -9.32 13.24
CA CYS A 219 -14.45 -9.33 13.27
C CYS A 219 -15.05 -8.08 12.59
N LEU A 220 -14.57 -6.88 12.97
CA LEU A 220 -15.00 -5.61 12.36
C LEU A 220 -14.72 -5.57 10.85
N PHE A 221 -13.55 -6.04 10.44
CA PHE A 221 -13.19 -6.14 9.03
C PHE A 221 -14.06 -7.15 8.27
N GLY A 222 -14.42 -8.28 8.88
CA GLY A 222 -15.36 -9.25 8.34
C GLY A 222 -16.77 -8.65 8.17
N ILE A 223 -17.27 -7.95 9.20
CA ILE A 223 -18.56 -7.25 9.15
C ILE A 223 -18.55 -6.19 8.04
N TYR A 224 -17.47 -5.42 7.91
CA TYR A 224 -17.31 -4.45 6.83
C TYR A 224 -17.48 -5.09 5.44
N HIS A 225 -16.87 -6.27 5.20
CA HIS A 225 -17.04 -6.98 3.93
C HIS A 225 -18.47 -7.43 3.70
N VAL A 226 -19.13 -7.98 4.72
CA VAL A 226 -20.54 -8.40 4.63
C VAL A 226 -21.43 -7.20 4.30
N VAL A 227 -21.26 -6.08 5.00
CA VAL A 227 -22.04 -4.85 4.77
C VAL A 227 -21.80 -4.31 3.37
N ILE A 228 -20.55 -4.25 2.89
CA ILE A 228 -20.25 -3.80 1.53
C ILE A 228 -20.88 -4.70 0.49
N ILE A 229 -20.78 -6.01 0.64
CA ILE A 229 -21.38 -6.95 -0.30
C ILE A 229 -22.90 -6.74 -0.37
N ILE A 230 -23.56 -6.54 0.78
CA ILE A 230 -24.99 -6.24 0.83
C ILE A 230 -25.31 -4.92 0.10
N VAL A 231 -24.54 -3.86 0.35
CA VAL A 231 -24.75 -2.55 -0.30
C VAL A 231 -24.55 -2.64 -1.81
N LEU A 232 -23.52 -3.34 -2.27
CA LEU A 232 -23.23 -3.53 -3.70
C LEU A 232 -24.28 -4.38 -4.39
N ILE A 233 -24.76 -5.45 -3.74
CA ILE A 233 -25.85 -6.28 -4.27
C ILE A 233 -27.12 -5.45 -4.37
N ASN A 234 -27.47 -4.67 -3.34
CA ASN A 234 -28.66 -3.81 -3.36
C ASN A 234 -28.57 -2.75 -4.47
N MET A 235 -27.37 -2.21 -4.71
CA MET A 235 -27.11 -1.29 -5.82
C MET A 235 -27.23 -1.97 -7.19
N LEU A 236 -26.74 -3.21 -7.32
CA LEU A 236 -26.87 -4.00 -8.55
C LEU A 236 -28.33 -4.35 -8.86
N ILE A 237 -29.11 -4.74 -7.84
CA ILE A 237 -30.54 -5.04 -7.96
C ILE A 237 -31.30 -3.78 -8.41
N ALA A 238 -31.02 -2.62 -7.79
CA ALA A 238 -31.65 -1.37 -8.17
C ALA A 238 -31.36 -0.99 -9.64
N MET A 239 -30.13 -1.16 -10.09
CA MET A 239 -29.72 -0.90 -11.48
C MET A 239 -30.42 -1.84 -12.48
N MET A 240 -30.48 -3.14 -12.17
CA MET A 240 -31.17 -4.11 -13.00
C MET A 240 -32.68 -3.85 -13.04
N SER A 241 -33.28 -3.48 -11.90
CA SER A 241 -34.72 -3.21 -11.79
C SER A 241 -35.16 -2.01 -12.64
N HIS A 242 -34.43 -0.89 -12.58
CA HIS A 242 -34.73 0.28 -13.43
C HIS A 242 -34.56 0.00 -14.92
N SER A 243 -33.61 -0.88 -15.28
CA SER A 243 -33.46 -1.31 -16.66
C SER A 243 -34.62 -2.17 -17.16
N PHE A 244 -35.33 -2.90 -16.29
CA PHE A 244 -36.51 -3.70 -16.69
C PHE A 244 -37.77 -2.84 -16.80
N GLU A 245 -37.91 -1.82 -15.96
CA GLU A 245 -39.04 -0.87 -16.01
C GLU A 245 -38.98 0.05 -17.25
N ASP A 246 -37.78 0.39 -17.75
CA ASP A 246 -37.60 1.22 -18.94
C ASP A 246 -37.90 0.49 -20.28
N ILE A 247 -38.02 -0.85 -20.27
CA ILE A 247 -38.23 -1.70 -21.47
C ILE A 247 -39.69 -2.19 -21.60
N GLN A 248 -40.50 -2.11 -20.53
CA GLN A 248 -41.91 -2.51 -20.53
C GLN A 248 -42.85 -1.31 -20.69
#